data_AF-A0A661F384-F1
#
_entry.id   AF-A0A661F384-F1
#
_cell.length_a   1.000
_cell.length_b   1.000
_cell.length_c   1.000
_cell.angle_alpha   90.00
_cell.angle_beta   90.00
_cell.angle_gamma   90.00
#
_symmetry.space_group_name_H-M   'P 1'
#
loop_
_entity.id
_entity.type
_entity.pdbx_description
1 polymer ?
#
loop_
_entity_poly.entity_id
_entity_poly.type
_entity_poly.pdbx_seq_one_letter_code
_entity_poly.pdbx_strand_id
1 'polypeptide(L)' 'MDLQLAGKTVIVTGGGSNIGRAISHGFADEKANVVIADM' A
#
# COMPACT_ATOMS: atom_id res chain seq x y z
N MET A 1 2.93 -12.07 -11.31
CA MET A 1 2.22 -13.03 -10.43
C MET A 1 0.94 -12.34 -10.01
N ASP A 2 -0.21 -13.00 -10.04
CA ASP A 2 -1.46 -12.40 -9.56
C ASP A 2 -1.61 -12.66 -8.06
N LEU A 3 -1.53 -11.62 -7.24
CA LEU A 3 -1.63 -11.69 -5.78
C LEU A 3 -3.08 -11.55 -5.28
N GLN A 4 -4.04 -11.30 -6.17
CA GLN A 4 -5.47 -11.16 -5.83
C GLN A 4 -5.76 -10.05 -4.79
N LEU A 5 -4.96 -8.97 -4.80
CA LEU A 5 -5.11 -7.83 -3.88
C LEU A 5 -6.02 -6.72 -4.42
N ALA A 6 -6.46 -6.82 -5.67
CA ALA A 6 -7.35 -5.85 -6.28
C ALA A 6 -8.61 -5.60 -5.43
N GLY A 7 -8.83 -4.34 -5.07
CA GLY A 7 -9.97 -3.91 -4.25
C GLY A 7 -9.90 -4.29 -2.76
N LYS A 8 -8.86 -5.00 -2.30
CA LYS A 8 -8.62 -5.20 -0.86
C LYS A 8 -8.14 -3.90 -0.22
N THR A 9 -8.53 -3.65 1.02
CA THR A 9 -8.04 -2.50 1.78
C THR A 9 -6.80 -2.88 2.57
N VAL A 10 -5.73 -2.09 2.42
CA VAL A 10 -4.45 -2.28 3.12
C VAL A 10 -4.11 -1.00 3.87
N ILE A 11 -3.77 -1.12 5.15
CA ILE A 11 -3.29 -0.01 5.97
C ILE A 11 -1.77 -0.12 6.07
N VAL A 12 -1.07 0.94 5.66
CA VAL A 12 0.39 1.05 5.77
C VAL A 12 0.72 2.13 6.79
N THR A 13 1.31 1.75 7.91
CA THR A 13 1.83 2.70 8.91
C THR A 13 3.20 3.23 8.46
N GLY A 14 3.48 4.51 8.70
CA GLY A 14 4.73 5.15 8.22
C GLY A 14 4.83 5.21 6.69
N GLY A 15 3.71 5.11 5.97
CA GLY A 15 3.65 4.96 4.52
C GLY A 15 4.00 6.22 3.72
N GLY A 16 4.27 7.35 4.37
CA GLY A 16 4.55 8.63 3.70
C GLY A 16 6.00 8.80 3.24
N SER A 17 6.95 8.01 3.75
CA SER A 17 8.38 8.19 3.44
C SER A 17 9.17 6.89 3.26
N ASN A 18 10.34 6.99 2.62
CA ASN A 18 11.33 5.93 2.46
C ASN A 18 10.72 4.57 2.08
N ILE A 19 10.91 3.55 2.92
CA ILE A 19 10.43 2.19 2.71
C ILE A 19 8.91 2.13 2.75
N GLY A 20 8.28 2.86 3.68
CA GLY A 20 6.82 2.89 3.79
C GLY A 20 6.17 3.39 2.51
N ARG A 21 6.74 4.44 1.90
CA ARG A 21 6.28 4.95 0.60
C ARG A 21 6.41 3.90 -0.51
N ALA A 22 7.52 3.17 -0.57
CA ALA A 22 7.71 2.10 -1.55
C ALA A 22 6.67 0.97 -1.35
N ILE A 23 6.39 0.60 -0.10
CA ILE A 23 5.37 -0.40 0.25
C ILE A 23 3.97 0.07 -0.18
N SER A 24 3.60 1.31 0.12
CA SER A 24 2.30 1.88 -0.29
C SER A 24 2.12 1.87 -1.80
N HIS A 25 3.17 2.23 -2.56
CA HIS A 25 3.12 2.15 -4.02
C HIS A 25 3.02 0.71 -4.54
N GLY A 26 3.77 -0.23 -3.96
CA GLY A 26 3.67 -1.64 -4.34
C GLY A 26 2.25 -2.20 -4.18
N PHE A 27 1.57 -1.88 -3.08
CA PHE A 27 0.16 -2.28 -2.92
C PHE A 27 -0.80 -1.56 -3.87
N ALA A 28 -0.52 -0.29 -4.20
CA ALA A 28 -1.31 0.45 -5.17
C ALA A 28 -1.17 -0.12 -6.59
N ASP A 29 0.04 -0.55 -6.98
CA ASP A 29 0.30 -1.21 -8.26
C ASP A 29 -0.46 -2.55 -8.39
N GLU A 30 -0.65 -3.26 -7.27
CA GLU A 30 -1.51 -4.45 -7.14
C GLU A 30 -3.02 -4.11 -7.07
N LYS A 31 -3.40 -2.85 -7.30
CA LYS A 31 -4.78 -2.33 -7.31
C LYS A 31 -5.51 -2.46 -5.97
N ALA A 32 -4.78 -2.51 -4.86
CA ALA A 32 -5.36 -2.43 -3.52
C ALA A 32 -5.82 -1.00 -3.20
N ASN A 33 -6.82 -0.87 -2.34
CA ASN A 33 -7.19 0.41 -1.71
C ASN A 33 -6.20 0.68 -0.56
N VAL A 34 -5.25 1.59 -0.77
CA VAL A 34 -4.19 1.86 0.21
C VAL A 34 -4.58 3.01 1.12
N VAL A 35 -4.58 2.76 2.43
CA VAL A 35 -4.70 3.78 3.48
C VAL A 35 -3.33 3.98 4.10
N ILE A 36 -2.83 5.21 4.06
CA ILE A 36 -1.57 5.58 4.70
C ILE A 36 -1.88 6.17 6.07
N ALA A 37 -1.30 5.59 7.12
CA ALA A 37 -1.36 6.11 8.48
C ALA A 37 0.05 6.58 8.90
N ASP A 38 0.28 7.89 8.88
CA ASP A 38 1.58 8.49 9.18
C ASP A 38 1.43 9.69 10.12
N MET A 39 2.51 10.10 10.82
CA MET A 39 2.52 11.17 11.83
C MET A 39 3.40 12.35 11.43
#